data_AF-A0A954K9G1-F1
#
_entry.id   AF-A0A954K9G1-F1
#
_cell.length_a   1.000
_cell.length_b   1.000
_cell.length_c   1.000
_cell.angle_alpha   90.00
_cell.angle_beta   90.00
_cell.angle_gamma   90.00
#
_symmetry.space_group_name_H-M   'P 1'
#
loop_
_entity.id
_entity.type
_entity.pdbx_description
1 polymer ?
#
loop_
_entity_poly.entity_id
_entity_poly.type
_entity_poly.pdbx_seq_one_letter_code
_entity_poly.pdbx_strand_id
1 'polypeptide(L)'
;IMGYEGHLLQVPDPDEKRQKIEEAMRTLVGCKTAIEAKGIPCEIVSAGGTGSYQITSDCEGVTELQAGGGIFADPMYVNKCGLTGLDYSLSVLATVASRPEKGRMVLDCGRKTMHPDFQLPLVKAWPDAEVTALSAEHCAVTLGPESQDLKIGDKIELIPGYADFTTILHENFYGFRNDRLEVVWPIQGRGKIQ
;
A
#
# COMPACT_ATOMS: atom_id res chain seq x y z
N ILE A 1 4.97 -18.93 -17.80
CA ILE A 1 3.54 -18.61 -17.59
C ILE A 1 3.36 -17.69 -16.39
N MET A 2 2.22 -17.02 -16.29
CA MET A 2 1.90 -16.08 -15.21
C MET A 2 0.53 -16.43 -14.62
N GLY A 3 0.40 -16.31 -13.29
CA GLY A 3 -0.87 -16.35 -12.58
C GLY A 3 -0.84 -15.39 -11.39
N TYR A 4 -1.96 -14.76 -11.07
CA TYR A 4 -2.05 -13.78 -10.00
C TYR A 4 -3.30 -14.03 -9.14
N GLU A 5 -3.08 -14.41 -7.89
CA GLU A 5 -4.10 -14.78 -6.91
C GLU A 5 -4.65 -13.59 -6.11
N GLY A 6 -4.82 -12.44 -6.79
CA GLY A 6 -5.30 -11.19 -6.18
C GLY A 6 -6.67 -11.26 -5.49
N HIS A 7 -7.48 -12.26 -5.83
CA HIS A 7 -8.78 -12.51 -5.20
C HIS A 7 -8.67 -13.12 -3.79
N LEU A 8 -7.47 -13.56 -3.37
CA LEU A 8 -7.22 -14.19 -2.07
C LEU A 8 -6.56 -13.26 -1.04
N LEU A 9 -6.21 -12.03 -1.44
CA LEU A 9 -5.39 -11.15 -0.59
C LEU A 9 -6.06 -10.81 0.75
N GLN A 10 -7.38 -10.69 0.76
CA GLN A 10 -8.16 -10.25 1.93
C GLN A 10 -8.91 -11.40 2.63
N VAL A 11 -8.52 -12.66 2.40
CA VAL A 11 -9.06 -13.79 3.18
C VAL A 11 -8.66 -13.59 4.66
N PRO A 12 -9.62 -13.44 5.60
CA PRO A 12 -9.32 -13.01 6.97
C PRO A 12 -8.56 -14.05 7.78
N ASP A 13 -8.92 -15.33 7.61
CA ASP A 13 -8.28 -16.43 8.33
C ASP A 13 -6.92 -16.76 7.68
N PRO A 14 -5.80 -16.68 8.43
CA PRO A 14 -4.46 -16.89 7.86
C PRO A 14 -4.24 -18.30 7.31
N ASP A 15 -4.83 -19.32 7.94
CA ASP A 15 -4.67 -20.72 7.53
C ASP A 15 -5.48 -21.00 6.26
N GLU A 16 -6.74 -20.52 6.21
CA GLU A 16 -7.57 -20.57 5.01
C GLU A 16 -6.92 -19.81 3.85
N LYS A 17 -6.36 -18.63 4.13
CA LYS A 17 -5.64 -17.83 3.14
C LYS A 17 -4.45 -18.61 2.56
N ARG A 18 -3.63 -19.22 3.42
CA ARG A 18 -2.49 -20.04 2.99
C ARG A 18 -2.96 -21.21 2.13
N GLN A 19 -3.95 -21.97 2.59
CA GLN A 19 -4.48 -23.12 1.86
C GLN A 19 -4.97 -22.75 0.46
N LYS A 20 -5.73 -21.66 0.32
CA LYS A 20 -6.25 -21.22 -0.98
C LYS A 20 -5.16 -20.71 -1.91
N ILE A 21 -4.14 -20.02 -1.38
CA ILE A 21 -2.99 -19.57 -2.18
C ILE A 21 -2.21 -20.79 -2.69
N GLU A 22 -1.94 -21.77 -1.84
CA GLU A 22 -1.28 -23.02 -2.22
C GLU A 22 -2.09 -23.80 -3.27
N GLU A 23 -3.42 -23.80 -3.19
CA GLU A 23 -4.29 -24.38 -4.23
C GLU A 23 -4.20 -23.64 -5.57
N ALA A 24 -4.22 -22.31 -5.55
CA ALA A 24 -4.04 -21.49 -6.75
C ALA A 24 -2.66 -21.74 -7.38
N MET A 25 -1.60 -21.83 -6.57
CA MET A 25 -0.25 -22.11 -7.06
C MET A 25 -0.09 -23.52 -7.60
N ARG A 26 -0.68 -24.54 -6.96
CA ARG A 26 -0.74 -25.91 -7.51
C ARG A 26 -1.39 -25.94 -8.90
N THR A 27 -2.43 -25.15 -9.10
CA THR A 27 -3.09 -25.02 -10.41
C THR A 27 -2.13 -24.42 -11.45
N LEU A 28 -1.47 -23.31 -11.12
CA LEU A 28 -0.52 -22.65 -12.02
C LEU A 28 0.68 -23.54 -12.36
N VAL A 29 1.27 -24.22 -11.36
CA VAL A 29 2.39 -25.16 -11.56
C VAL A 29 1.93 -26.39 -12.35
N GLY A 30 0.71 -26.87 -12.14
CA GLY A 30 0.11 -27.91 -12.96
C GLY A 30 0.04 -27.54 -14.45
N CYS A 31 -0.27 -26.27 -14.76
CA CYS A 31 -0.21 -25.76 -16.13
C CYS A 31 1.21 -25.79 -16.71
N LYS A 32 2.24 -25.42 -15.93
CA LYS A 32 3.65 -25.54 -16.36
C LYS A 32 3.96 -26.99 -16.74
N THR A 33 3.67 -27.93 -15.86
CA THR A 33 3.93 -29.36 -16.09
C THR A 33 3.22 -29.87 -17.35
N ALA A 34 1.97 -29.46 -17.58
CA ALA A 34 1.22 -29.84 -18.78
C ALA A 34 1.79 -29.25 -20.08
N ILE A 35 2.39 -28.05 -20.02
CA ILE A 35 3.08 -27.42 -21.16
C ILE A 35 4.38 -28.18 -21.45
N GLU A 36 5.19 -28.45 -20.42
CA GLU A 36 6.47 -29.16 -20.56
C GLU A 36 6.30 -30.60 -21.05
N ALA A 37 5.23 -31.30 -20.64
CA ALA A 37 4.89 -32.62 -21.13
C ALA A 37 4.64 -32.68 -22.66
N LYS A 38 4.38 -31.52 -23.30
CA LYS A 38 4.26 -31.40 -24.75
C LYS A 38 5.57 -31.00 -25.44
N GLY A 39 6.68 -31.00 -24.72
CA GLY A 39 8.00 -30.62 -25.23
C GLY A 39 8.19 -29.10 -25.40
N ILE A 40 7.36 -28.28 -24.75
CA ILE A 40 7.47 -26.82 -24.79
C ILE A 40 8.16 -26.34 -23.50
N PRO A 41 9.34 -25.70 -23.58
CA PRO A 41 10.01 -25.16 -22.39
C PRO A 41 9.15 -24.11 -21.68
N CYS A 42 9.04 -24.21 -20.34
CA CYS A 42 8.30 -23.26 -19.52
C CYS A 42 9.08 -22.89 -18.25
N GLU A 43 10.20 -22.20 -18.43
CA GLU A 43 11.19 -21.94 -17.37
C GLU A 43 10.67 -21.02 -16.26
N ILE A 44 9.79 -20.08 -16.59
CA ILE A 44 9.31 -19.07 -15.65
C ILE A 44 7.85 -19.35 -15.24
N VAL A 45 7.61 -19.41 -13.93
CA VAL A 45 6.30 -19.33 -13.30
C VAL A 45 6.29 -18.11 -12.38
N SER A 46 5.61 -17.07 -12.84
CA SER A 46 5.53 -15.77 -12.17
C SER A 46 4.20 -15.61 -11.46
N ALA A 47 4.23 -15.30 -10.16
CA ALA A 47 3.04 -15.17 -9.30
C ALA A 47 3.28 -14.29 -8.07
N GLY A 48 2.27 -14.13 -7.21
CA GLY A 48 2.46 -13.50 -5.90
C GLY A 48 2.53 -11.97 -5.92
N GLY A 49 1.54 -11.32 -5.33
CA GLY A 49 1.56 -9.88 -5.06
C GLY A 49 2.02 -9.56 -3.63
N THR A 50 2.14 -8.29 -3.29
CA THR A 50 2.55 -7.87 -1.94
C THR A 50 1.66 -8.43 -0.82
N GLY A 51 0.37 -8.65 -1.07
CA GLY A 51 -0.52 -9.24 -0.06
C GLY A 51 -0.45 -10.78 0.04
N SER A 52 0.31 -11.46 -0.82
CA SER A 52 0.42 -12.93 -0.82
C SER A 52 1.86 -13.46 -0.88
N TYR A 53 2.87 -12.62 -1.19
CA TYR A 53 4.23 -13.10 -1.46
C TYR A 53 4.85 -13.88 -0.29
N GLN A 54 4.50 -13.55 0.96
CA GLN A 54 4.98 -14.27 2.15
C GLN A 54 4.52 -15.74 2.22
N ILE A 55 3.52 -16.11 1.43
CA ILE A 55 3.02 -17.48 1.27
C ILE A 55 3.44 -18.02 -0.09
N THR A 56 3.27 -17.23 -1.14
CA THR A 56 3.58 -17.64 -2.53
C THR A 56 5.07 -17.95 -2.72
N SER A 57 5.97 -17.33 -1.95
CA SER A 57 7.40 -17.67 -1.93
C SER A 57 7.70 -19.09 -1.47
N ASP A 58 6.82 -19.68 -0.64
CA ASP A 58 6.98 -21.03 -0.10
C ASP A 58 6.48 -22.11 -1.09
N CYS A 59 5.80 -21.71 -2.16
CA CYS A 59 5.16 -22.64 -3.11
C CYS A 59 6.17 -23.18 -4.13
N GLU A 60 6.46 -24.48 -4.05
CA GLU A 60 7.36 -25.15 -4.99
C GLU A 60 6.89 -24.98 -6.46
N GLY A 61 7.83 -24.67 -7.35
CA GLY A 61 7.58 -24.49 -8.78
C GLY A 61 7.28 -23.04 -9.20
N VAL A 62 7.01 -22.13 -8.25
CA VAL A 62 7.06 -20.68 -8.48
C VAL A 62 8.52 -20.24 -8.61
N THR A 63 8.83 -19.45 -9.62
CA THR A 63 10.22 -19.02 -9.92
C THR A 63 10.41 -17.51 -9.87
N GLU A 64 9.33 -16.74 -9.86
CA GLU A 64 9.36 -15.27 -9.85
C GLU A 64 8.18 -14.73 -9.01
N LEU A 65 8.44 -13.69 -8.22
CA LEU A 65 7.44 -12.94 -7.45
C LEU A 65 7.13 -11.60 -8.09
N GLN A 66 5.86 -11.19 -8.08
CA GLN A 66 5.35 -9.95 -8.68
C GLN A 66 5.06 -8.84 -7.66
N ALA A 67 5.55 -8.97 -6.43
CA ALA A 67 5.27 -8.02 -5.36
C ALA A 67 5.83 -6.63 -5.68
N GLY A 68 4.93 -5.64 -5.85
CA GLY A 68 5.28 -4.24 -6.10
C GLY A 68 5.12 -3.36 -4.86
N GLY A 69 3.91 -3.29 -4.31
CA GLY A 69 3.56 -2.41 -3.17
C GLY A 69 4.39 -2.63 -1.89
N GLY A 70 5.11 -3.75 -1.79
CA GLY A 70 5.99 -4.08 -0.67
C GLY A 70 7.16 -3.09 -0.52
N ILE A 71 7.53 -2.36 -1.57
CA ILE A 71 8.52 -1.28 -1.46
C ILE A 71 8.09 -0.17 -0.50
N PHE A 72 6.79 0.10 -0.42
CA PHE A 72 6.22 1.13 0.44
C PHE A 72 5.61 0.55 1.71
N ALA A 73 4.96 -0.62 1.58
CA ALA A 73 3.93 -1.09 2.49
C ALA A 73 2.83 -0.04 2.71
N ASP A 74 1.68 -0.46 3.22
CA ASP A 74 0.62 0.48 3.61
C ASP A 74 -0.39 -0.19 4.56
N PRO A 75 -1.25 0.60 5.21
CA PRO A 75 -2.29 0.09 6.07
C PRO A 75 -3.27 -0.88 5.38
N MET A 76 -3.48 -0.80 4.06
CA MET A 76 -4.28 -1.80 3.33
C MET A 76 -3.59 -3.16 3.37
N TYR A 77 -2.30 -3.24 3.03
CA TYR A 77 -1.57 -4.50 3.09
C TYR A 77 -1.43 -5.04 4.52
N VAL A 78 -1.12 -4.19 5.50
CA VAL A 78 -0.97 -4.63 6.90
C VAL A 78 -2.31 -5.08 7.47
N ASN A 79 -3.34 -4.25 7.40
CA ASN A 79 -4.60 -4.51 8.10
C ASN A 79 -5.52 -5.47 7.35
N LYS A 80 -5.48 -5.47 6.01
CA LYS A 80 -6.40 -6.28 5.19
C LYS A 80 -5.74 -7.50 4.57
N CYS A 81 -4.42 -7.48 4.35
CA CYS A 81 -3.70 -8.61 3.77
C CYS A 81 -2.84 -9.37 4.80
N GLY A 82 -2.73 -8.90 6.04
CA GLY A 82 -1.90 -9.56 7.05
C GLY A 82 -0.41 -9.51 6.72
N LEU A 83 0.03 -8.47 5.97
CA LEU A 83 1.44 -8.24 5.68
C LEU A 83 2.19 -7.98 6.99
N THR A 84 3.33 -8.65 7.16
CA THR A 84 4.19 -8.50 8.35
C THR A 84 5.65 -8.25 7.95
N GLY A 85 6.42 -7.61 8.84
CA GLY A 85 7.87 -7.47 8.69
C GLY A 85 8.34 -6.39 7.71
N LEU A 86 7.44 -5.49 7.26
CA LEU A 86 7.77 -4.32 6.44
C LEU A 86 7.33 -3.04 7.13
N ASP A 87 8.16 -2.00 7.05
CA ASP A 87 7.87 -0.66 7.56
C ASP A 87 7.26 0.23 6.47
N TYR A 88 6.44 1.20 6.89
CA TYR A 88 5.92 2.22 5.98
C TYR A 88 7.03 3.16 5.53
N SER A 89 7.31 3.21 4.22
CA SER A 89 8.34 4.08 3.65
C SER A 89 7.78 5.22 2.80
N LEU A 90 6.46 5.27 2.57
CA LEU A 90 5.76 6.34 1.87
C LEU A 90 4.91 7.18 2.84
N SER A 91 5.05 8.49 2.77
CA SER A 91 4.18 9.45 3.44
C SER A 91 3.79 10.60 2.51
N VAL A 92 2.67 11.25 2.82
CA VAL A 92 2.24 12.52 2.23
C VAL A 92 2.39 13.59 3.29
N LEU A 93 3.14 14.65 2.95
CA LEU A 93 3.29 15.82 3.81
C LEU A 93 2.15 16.81 3.54
N ALA A 94 1.39 17.15 4.58
CA ALA A 94 0.29 18.11 4.54
C ALA A 94 0.48 19.21 5.59
N THR A 95 -0.25 20.30 5.43
CA THR A 95 -0.30 21.43 6.37
C THR A 95 -1.63 21.45 7.08
N VAL A 96 -1.63 21.76 8.37
CA VAL A 96 -2.85 22.12 9.09
C VAL A 96 -3.39 23.44 8.52
N ALA A 97 -4.45 23.35 7.74
CA ALA A 97 -5.10 24.50 7.09
C ALA A 97 -6.15 25.15 8.01
N SER A 98 -6.77 24.38 8.90
CA SER A 98 -7.80 24.89 9.82
C SER A 98 -7.88 24.11 11.14
N ARG A 99 -8.22 24.83 12.21
CA ARG A 99 -8.52 24.32 13.57
C ARG A 99 -9.85 24.93 14.03
N PRO A 100 -11.00 24.44 13.54
CA PRO A 100 -12.30 25.04 13.86
C PRO A 100 -12.72 24.84 15.32
N GLU A 101 -12.20 23.80 15.98
CA GLU A 101 -12.47 23.47 17.37
C GLU A 101 -11.31 22.63 17.97
N LYS A 102 -11.27 22.49 19.30
CA LYS A 102 -10.16 21.85 20.02
C LYS A 102 -9.88 20.42 19.55
N GLY A 103 -10.92 19.61 19.33
CA GLY A 103 -10.80 18.20 18.96
C GLY A 103 -10.72 17.91 17.46
N ARG A 104 -10.55 18.92 16.59
CA ARG A 104 -10.59 18.71 15.15
C ARG A 104 -9.61 19.57 14.38
N MET A 105 -8.93 18.99 13.40
CA MET A 105 -8.17 19.74 12.40
C MET A 105 -8.59 19.39 10.98
N VAL A 106 -8.23 20.28 10.06
CA VAL A 106 -8.37 20.07 8.62
C VAL A 106 -7.01 20.28 7.96
N LEU A 107 -6.56 19.28 7.21
CA LEU A 107 -5.32 19.32 6.44
C LEU A 107 -5.59 19.71 4.98
N ASP A 108 -4.60 20.30 4.32
CA ASP A 108 -4.62 20.72 2.90
C ASP A 108 -4.39 19.59 1.88
N CYS A 109 -4.66 18.34 2.28
CA CYS A 109 -4.58 17.16 1.42
C CYS A 109 -5.94 16.47 1.34
N GLY A 110 -6.42 16.15 0.15
CA GLY A 110 -7.71 15.47 -0.05
C GLY A 110 -7.61 14.29 -1.01
N ARG A 111 -8.74 13.95 -1.65
CA ARG A 111 -8.85 12.89 -2.66
C ARG A 111 -7.99 13.11 -3.89
N LYS A 112 -7.58 14.36 -4.16
CA LYS A 112 -6.61 14.68 -5.22
C LYS A 112 -5.16 14.41 -4.80
N THR A 113 -4.93 14.08 -3.54
CA THR A 113 -3.60 13.80 -2.96
C THR A 113 -3.45 12.34 -2.55
N MET A 114 -4.50 11.73 -2.01
CA MET A 114 -4.53 10.33 -1.55
C MET A 114 -5.91 9.70 -1.75
N HIS A 115 -5.97 8.38 -1.83
CA HIS A 115 -7.22 7.66 -2.04
C HIS A 115 -7.70 6.95 -0.75
N PRO A 116 -8.90 7.24 -0.22
CA PRO A 116 -9.35 6.71 1.06
C PRO A 116 -10.19 5.41 0.98
N ASP A 117 -10.59 4.97 -0.22
CA ASP A 117 -11.69 3.99 -0.33
C ASP A 117 -11.33 2.58 0.17
N PHE A 118 -10.07 2.16 0.04
CA PHE A 118 -9.63 0.86 0.58
C PHE A 118 -9.32 0.93 2.06
N GLN A 119 -8.64 1.98 2.49
CA GLN A 119 -8.21 2.17 3.87
C GLN A 119 -7.96 3.67 4.07
N LEU A 120 -8.34 4.22 5.22
CA LEU A 120 -8.05 5.61 5.55
C LEU A 120 -6.56 5.78 5.85
N PRO A 121 -5.96 6.94 5.51
CA PRO A 121 -4.58 7.22 5.86
C PRO A 121 -4.40 7.38 7.38
N LEU A 122 -3.19 7.14 7.87
CA LEU A 122 -2.84 7.26 9.29
C LEU A 122 -2.03 8.52 9.53
N VAL A 123 -2.25 9.19 10.66
CA VAL A 123 -1.38 10.28 11.12
C VAL A 123 -0.11 9.68 11.73
N LYS A 124 1.04 9.86 11.07
CA LYS A 124 2.27 9.11 11.37
C LYS A 124 2.80 9.35 12.79
N ALA A 125 2.87 10.61 13.22
CA ALA A 125 3.49 11.00 14.49
C ALA A 125 2.51 11.07 15.67
N TRP A 126 1.19 11.03 15.41
CA TRP A 126 0.15 11.14 16.43
C TRP A 126 -0.86 9.99 16.28
N PRO A 127 -0.64 8.85 16.94
CA PRO A 127 -1.53 7.69 16.87
C PRO A 127 -2.95 7.96 17.40
N ASP A 128 -3.12 8.99 18.24
CA ASP A 128 -4.40 9.41 18.78
C ASP A 128 -5.19 10.35 17.84
N ALA A 129 -4.61 10.74 16.71
CA ALA A 129 -5.26 11.54 15.67
C ALA A 129 -5.79 10.64 14.55
N GLU A 130 -7.10 10.68 14.33
CA GLU A 130 -7.79 9.80 13.39
C GLU A 130 -8.32 10.58 12.19
N VAL A 131 -7.91 10.16 10.99
CA VAL A 131 -8.49 10.67 9.74
C VAL A 131 -9.91 10.14 9.61
N THR A 132 -10.88 11.04 9.49
CA THR A 132 -12.31 10.67 9.45
C THR A 132 -12.92 10.79 8.06
N ALA A 133 -12.45 11.73 7.24
CA ALA A 133 -12.97 11.93 5.89
C ALA A 133 -12.01 12.71 5.00
N LEU A 134 -12.05 12.42 3.69
CA LEU A 134 -11.37 13.21 2.66
C LEU A 134 -12.40 13.76 1.66
N SER A 135 -12.39 15.08 1.50
CA SER A 135 -13.02 15.81 0.38
C SER A 135 -12.03 15.91 -0.80
N ALA A 136 -12.31 16.74 -1.81
CA ALA A 136 -11.40 16.92 -2.94
C ALA A 136 -10.00 17.40 -2.52
N GLU A 137 -9.93 18.43 -1.66
CA GLU A 137 -8.68 19.12 -1.27
C GLU A 137 -8.39 19.09 0.23
N HIS A 138 -9.34 18.60 1.04
CA HIS A 138 -9.22 18.66 2.50
C HIS A 138 -9.41 17.30 3.15
N CYS A 139 -8.64 17.05 4.21
CA CYS A 139 -8.70 15.87 5.06
C CYS A 139 -9.12 16.31 6.47
N ALA A 140 -10.24 15.78 6.96
CA ALA A 140 -10.72 16.02 8.31
C ALA A 140 -10.11 14.99 9.26
N VAL A 141 -9.59 15.48 10.39
CA VAL A 141 -8.93 14.66 11.41
C VAL A 141 -9.50 15.00 12.78
N THR A 142 -9.93 13.97 13.51
CA THR A 142 -10.28 14.06 14.93
C THR A 142 -9.01 13.93 15.76
N LEU A 143 -8.85 14.78 16.77
CA LEU A 143 -7.66 14.84 17.61
C LEU A 143 -7.95 14.28 18.99
N GLY A 144 -7.09 13.38 19.45
CA GLY A 144 -7.02 12.92 20.83
C GLY A 144 -6.29 13.92 21.74
N PRO A 145 -6.10 13.56 23.03
CA PRO A 145 -5.46 14.42 24.01
C PRO A 145 -4.02 14.85 23.67
N GLU A 146 -3.23 14.02 22.99
CA GLU A 146 -1.81 14.25 22.69
C GLU A 146 -1.60 15.12 21.44
N SER A 147 -2.59 15.15 20.54
CA SER A 147 -2.52 15.91 19.29
C SER A 147 -3.21 17.27 19.34
N GLN A 148 -3.83 17.65 20.47
CA GLN A 148 -4.59 18.90 20.60
C GLN A 148 -3.75 20.18 20.48
N ASP A 149 -2.44 20.12 20.73
CA ASP A 149 -1.54 21.27 20.64
C ASP A 149 -1.13 21.62 19.21
N LEU A 150 -1.51 20.80 18.21
CA LEU A 150 -1.31 21.09 16.80
C LEU A 150 -2.03 22.37 16.37
N LYS A 151 -1.32 23.21 15.61
CA LYS A 151 -1.73 24.56 15.20
C LYS A 151 -1.83 24.67 13.69
N ILE A 152 -2.59 25.66 13.23
CA ILE A 152 -2.62 26.05 11.83
C ILE A 152 -1.19 26.38 11.38
N GLY A 153 -0.76 25.80 10.26
CA GLY A 153 0.59 25.92 9.71
C GLY A 153 1.52 24.75 10.03
N ASP A 154 1.20 23.91 11.02
CA ASP A 154 2.01 22.73 11.34
C ASP A 154 2.03 21.72 10.17
N LYS A 155 3.16 21.02 10.03
CA LYS A 155 3.37 20.00 9.00
C LYS A 155 3.12 18.61 9.55
N ILE A 156 2.26 17.87 8.88
CA ILE A 156 1.80 16.54 9.29
C ILE A 156 2.14 15.54 8.19
N GLU A 157 2.81 14.45 8.55
CA GLU A 157 2.99 13.31 7.67
C GLU A 157 1.82 12.33 7.81
N LEU A 158 1.25 11.93 6.68
CA LEU A 158 0.20 10.92 6.59
C LEU A 158 0.74 9.69 5.87
N ILE A 159 0.58 8.52 6.48
CA ILE A 159 0.80 7.25 5.77
C ILE A 159 -0.44 7.00 4.90
N PRO A 160 -0.32 6.94 3.56
CA PRO A 160 -1.47 6.71 2.70
C PRO A 160 -2.06 5.33 2.99
N GLY A 161 -3.39 5.21 2.98
CA GLY A 161 -4.05 3.94 3.25
C GLY A 161 -3.79 2.87 2.18
N TYR A 162 -3.58 3.28 0.93
CA TYR A 162 -3.14 2.41 -0.16
C TYR A 162 -2.19 3.18 -1.10
N ALA A 163 -0.95 2.69 -1.22
CA ALA A 163 0.12 3.40 -1.91
C ALA A 163 -0.14 3.51 -3.42
N ASP A 164 -0.57 2.43 -4.09
CA ASP A 164 -0.71 2.39 -5.55
C ASP A 164 -1.68 3.47 -6.08
N PHE A 165 -2.80 3.67 -5.39
CA PHE A 165 -3.79 4.70 -5.73
C PHE A 165 -3.36 6.10 -5.29
N THR A 166 -2.36 6.20 -4.44
CA THR A 166 -1.77 7.49 -4.04
C THR A 166 -0.70 7.91 -5.04
N THR A 167 0.24 7.03 -5.38
CA THR A 167 1.42 7.38 -6.20
C THR A 167 1.05 7.90 -7.59
N ILE A 168 -0.01 7.38 -8.21
CA ILE A 168 -0.52 7.86 -9.51
C ILE A 168 -1.04 9.31 -9.46
N LEU A 169 -1.33 9.85 -8.28
CA LEU A 169 -1.77 11.23 -8.08
C LEU A 169 -0.62 12.23 -7.98
N HIS A 170 0.64 11.76 -7.89
CA HIS A 170 1.84 12.61 -7.76
C HIS A 170 2.74 12.56 -9.00
N GLU A 171 3.57 13.59 -9.16
CA GLU A 171 4.53 13.70 -10.27
C GLU A 171 5.93 13.23 -9.87
N ASN A 172 6.27 13.30 -8.58
CA ASN A 172 7.59 12.98 -8.07
C ASN A 172 7.51 12.25 -6.72
N PHE A 173 8.46 11.37 -6.48
CA PHE A 173 8.85 10.96 -5.14
C PHE A 173 9.93 11.89 -4.61
N TYR A 174 9.85 12.24 -3.34
CA TYR A 174 10.86 13.00 -2.62
C TYR A 174 11.55 12.03 -1.65
N GLY A 175 12.78 11.65 -1.96
CA GLY A 175 13.54 10.68 -1.18
C GLY A 175 14.32 11.35 -0.05
N PHE A 176 14.04 10.95 1.19
CA PHE A 176 14.68 11.48 2.39
C PHE A 176 15.64 10.47 3.01
N ARG A 177 16.76 10.96 3.55
CA ARG A 177 17.67 10.21 4.42
C ARG A 177 18.09 11.09 5.58
N ASN A 178 17.99 10.59 6.81
CA ASN A 178 18.31 11.35 8.03
C ASN A 178 17.65 12.74 8.04
N ASP A 179 16.35 12.79 7.75
CA ASP A 179 15.53 14.00 7.70
C ASP A 179 15.97 15.06 6.66
N ARG A 180 16.75 14.65 5.66
CA ARG A 180 17.20 15.52 4.57
C ARG A 180 16.74 14.97 3.22
N LEU A 181 16.19 15.85 2.40
CA LEU A 181 15.90 15.55 1.00
C LEU A 181 17.22 15.28 0.27
N GLU A 182 17.36 14.08 -0.29
CA GLU A 182 18.54 13.70 -1.07
C GLU A 182 18.25 13.65 -2.57
N VAL A 183 17.05 13.18 -2.94
CA VAL A 183 16.69 12.91 -4.33
C VAL A 183 15.24 13.29 -4.60
N VAL A 184 14.98 13.70 -5.83
CA VAL A 184 13.63 13.86 -6.38
C VAL A 184 13.54 12.96 -7.60
N TRP A 185 12.69 11.95 -7.55
CA TRP A 185 12.50 11.00 -8.64
C TRP A 185 11.18 11.27 -9.35
N PRO A 186 11.20 11.57 -10.66
CA PRO A 186 9.96 11.70 -11.42
C PRO A 186 9.25 10.35 -11.52
N ILE A 187 7.92 10.36 -11.35
CA ILE A 187 7.06 9.18 -11.49
C ILE A 187 6.73 9.01 -12.98
N GLN A 188 7.67 8.42 -13.72
CA GLN A 188 7.58 8.27 -15.19
C GLN A 188 6.34 7.48 -15.66
N GLY A 189 5.86 6.53 -14.85
CA GLY A 189 4.67 5.72 -15.14
C GLY A 189 3.33 6.39 -14.84
N ARG A 190 3.33 7.61 -14.29
CA ARG A 190 2.10 8.32 -13.90
C ARG A 190 1.15 8.45 -15.09
N GLY A 191 -0.07 7.93 -14.95
CA GLY A 191 -1.13 8.02 -15.96
C GLY A 191 -0.86 7.26 -17.26
N LYS A 192 0.16 6.38 -17.31
CA LYS A 192 0.50 5.56 -18.48
C LYS A 192 -0.31 4.26 -18.50
N ILE A 193 -1.62 4.40 -18.73
CA ILE A 193 -2.60 3.32 -18.70
C ILE A 193 -3.05 2.86 -20.10
N GLN A 194 -2.31 3.24 -21.15
CA GLN A 194 -2.60 2.95 -22.55
C GLN A 194 -1.49 2.11 -23.18
#